data_AF-A0A3A0A634-F1
#
_entry.id   AF-A0A3A0A634-F1
#
_cell.length_a   1.000
_cell.length_b   1.000
_cell.length_c   1.000
_cell.angle_alpha   90.00
_cell.angle_beta   90.00
_cell.angle_gamma   90.00
#
_symmetry.space_group_name_H-M   'P 1'
#
loop_
_entity.id
_entity.type
_entity.pdbx_description
1 polymer ?
#
loop_
_entity_poly.entity_id
_entity_poly.type
_entity_poly.pdbx_seq_one_letter_code
_entity_poly.pdbx_strand_id
1 'polypeptide(L)' 'GKAGIPAIGFGPGDETTAHTTLDSVSLDDVVKATEFYALLPALLAS' A
#
# COMPACT_ATOMS: atom_id res chain seq x y z
N GLY A 1 -9.30 -11.58 -2.81
CA GLY A 1 -10.69 -11.45 -2.32
C GLY A 1 -11.63 -12.35 -3.11
N LYS A 2 -12.70 -12.87 -2.48
CA LYS A 2 -13.65 -13.89 -3.00
C LYS A 2 -13.07 -15.28 -3.33
N ALA A 3 -11.83 -15.38 -3.80
CA ALA A 3 -11.20 -16.66 -4.21
C ALA A 3 -10.46 -17.42 -3.08
N GLY A 4 -10.54 -16.98 -1.81
CA GLY A 4 -9.83 -17.63 -0.70
C GLY A 4 -8.29 -17.50 -0.71
N ILE A 5 -7.72 -16.77 -1.69
CA ILE A 5 -6.29 -16.52 -1.78
C ILE A 5 -5.90 -15.49 -0.71
N PRO A 6 -4.89 -15.77 0.14
CA PRO A 6 -4.33 -14.79 1.06
C PRO A 6 -3.92 -13.53 0.30
N ALA A 7 -4.42 -12.38 0.73
CA ALA A 7 -4.17 -11.11 0.07
C ALA A 7 -3.96 -10.02 1.12
N ILE A 8 -3.02 -9.12 0.83
CA ILE A 8 -2.74 -7.93 1.63
C ILE A 8 -2.82 -6.71 0.71
N GLY A 9 -3.43 -5.65 1.20
CA GLY A 9 -3.37 -4.31 0.61
C GLY A 9 -2.66 -3.39 1.59
N PHE A 10 -1.55 -2.82 1.14
CA PHE A 10 -0.76 -1.82 1.83
C PHE A 10 -0.44 -0.70 0.85
N GLY A 11 -0.54 0.56 1.28
CA GLY A 11 -0.35 1.73 0.42
C GLY A 11 -0.45 3.02 1.22
N PRO A 12 0.03 4.14 0.66
CA PRO A 12 -0.06 5.45 1.31
C PRO A 12 -1.46 6.05 1.14
N GLY A 13 -1.78 7.02 1.99
CA GLY A 13 -3.03 7.79 1.95
C GLY A 13 -3.30 8.45 3.30
N ASP A 14 -4.10 9.52 3.30
CA ASP A 14 -4.65 10.09 4.52
C ASP A 14 -6.18 9.95 4.50
N GLU A 15 -6.70 9.08 5.36
CA GLU A 15 -8.12 8.82 5.46
C GLU A 15 -8.93 10.05 5.85
N THR A 16 -8.31 11.06 6.47
CA THR A 16 -8.96 12.31 6.88
C THR A 16 -9.47 13.11 5.68
N THR A 17 -8.74 13.06 4.56
CA THR A 17 -9.08 13.80 3.32
C THR A 17 -9.55 12.90 2.19
N ALA A 18 -9.62 11.59 2.42
CA ALA A 18 -10.08 10.62 1.44
C ALA A 18 -11.48 10.98 0.92
N HIS A 19 -11.65 10.83 -0.41
CA HIS A 19 -12.90 11.15 -1.10
C HIS A 19 -13.32 12.63 -1.04
N THR A 20 -12.39 13.54 -0.78
CA THR A 20 -12.61 14.99 -0.89
C THR A 20 -11.82 15.56 -2.08
N THR A 21 -11.95 16.87 -2.33
CA THR A 21 -11.11 17.55 -3.34
C THR A 21 -9.66 17.76 -2.89
N LEU A 22 -9.33 17.47 -1.63
CA LEU A 22 -7.99 17.54 -1.06
C LEU A 22 -7.32 16.16 -0.94
N ASP A 23 -7.97 15.11 -1.47
CA ASP A 23 -7.43 13.75 -1.49
C ASP A 23 -6.08 13.74 -2.21
N SER A 24 -5.03 13.50 -1.43
CA SER A 24 -3.65 13.57 -1.85
C SER A 24 -2.78 12.72 -0.92
N VAL A 25 -1.58 12.40 -1.37
CA VAL A 25 -0.65 11.54 -0.62
C VAL A 25 0.76 12.11 -0.69
N SER A 26 1.55 11.89 0.36
CA SER A 26 2.98 12.23 0.39
C SER A 26 3.78 11.39 -0.59
N LEU A 27 4.60 12.02 -1.44
CA LEU A 27 5.48 11.31 -2.36
C LEU A 27 6.48 10.39 -1.64
N ASP A 28 6.96 10.79 -0.46
CA ASP A 28 7.88 9.97 0.32
C ASP A 28 7.19 8.68 0.81
N ASP A 29 5.91 8.76 1.15
CA ASP A 29 5.15 7.58 1.59
C ASP A 29 4.79 6.66 0.42
N VAL A 30 4.65 7.21 -0.81
CA VAL A 30 4.58 6.39 -2.04
C VAL A 30 5.85 5.56 -2.21
N VAL A 31 7.02 6.18 -2.05
CA VAL A 31 8.31 5.47 -2.18
C VAL A 31 8.41 4.38 -1.13
N LYS A 32 8.13 4.68 0.15
CA LYS A 32 8.18 3.69 1.24
C LYS A 32 7.20 2.53 1.05
N ALA A 33 5.97 2.81 0.63
CA ALA A 33 4.99 1.76 0.35
C ALA A 33 5.42 0.87 -0.83
N THR A 34 6.13 1.44 -1.81
CA THR A 34 6.71 0.70 -2.94
C THR A 34 7.84 -0.22 -2.47
N GLU A 35 8.71 0.25 -1.58
CA GLU A 35 9.79 -0.56 -0.98
C GLU A 35 9.24 -1.82 -0.29
N PHE A 36 8.11 -1.70 0.42
CA PHE A 36 7.45 -2.87 1.03
C PHE A 36 7.17 -3.97 0.01
N TYR A 37 6.50 -3.65 -1.11
CA TYR A 37 6.20 -4.65 -2.13
C TYR A 37 7.42 -5.12 -2.92
N ALA A 38 8.47 -4.31 -3.03
CA ALA A 38 9.73 -4.74 -3.62
C ALA A 38 10.41 -5.83 -2.75
N LEU A 39 10.33 -5.70 -1.43
CA LEU A 39 10.94 -6.64 -0.48
C LEU A 39 10.06 -7.86 -0.19
N LEU A 40 8.73 -7.71 -0.20
CA LEU A 40 7.78 -8.73 0.23
C LEU A 40 8.00 -10.11 -0.43
N PRO A 41 8.23 -10.24 -1.75
CA PRO A 41 8.48 -11.55 -2.37
C PRO A 41 9.72 -12.25 -1.81
N ALA A 42 10.79 -11.51 -1.53
CA ALA A 42 12.02 -12.06 -0.98
C ALA A 42 11.83 -12.55 0.46
N LEU A 43 11.02 -11.84 1.25
CA LEU A 43 10.71 -12.18 2.64
C LEU A 43 9.73 -13.37 2.76
N LEU A 44 8.87 -13.60 1.77
CA LEU A 44 7.92 -14.71 1.76
C LEU A 44 8.48 -15.98 1.11
N ALA A 45 9.53 -15.86 0.31
CA ALA A 45 10.16 -16.98 -0.37
C ALA A 45 11.14 -17.79 0.51
N SER A 46 11.36 -17.37 1.76
CA SER A 46 12.24 -18.02 2.74
C SER A 46 11.57 -19.10 3.56
#